data_AF-A0A962JIY5-F1
#
_entry.id   AF-A0A962JIY5-F1
#
_cell.length_a   1.000
_cell.length_b   1.000
_cell.length_c   1.000
_cell.angle_alpha   90.00
_cell.angle_beta   90.00
_cell.angle_gamma   90.00
#
_symmetry.space_group_name_H-M   'P 1'
#
loop_
_entity.id
_entity.type
_entity.pdbx_description
1 polymer ?
#
loop_
_entity_poly.entity_id
_entity_poly.type
_entity_poly.pdbx_seq_one_letter_code
_entity_poly.pdbx_strand_id
1 'polypeptide(L)'
;ESLKKETVISLNEEKRKAEQEALDNKRLAIENTRRAAKGQELLKTWREAEDQNEEDQADELADPSKKEKPEDEAFVKEAAEILLDASLSANEVPVQSVAKRKAK
;
A
#
# COMPACT_ATOMS: atom_id res chain seq x y z
N GLU A 1 -12.26 5.18 -0.20
CA GLU A 1 -11.90 6.56 -0.60
C GLU A 1 -12.92 7.58 -0.08
N SER A 2 -12.65 8.32 1.01
CA SER A 2 -13.34 9.59 1.29
C SER A 2 -12.64 10.51 2.30
N LEU A 3 -11.56 10.06 2.96
CA LEU A 3 -10.94 10.79 4.10
C LEU A 3 -10.51 12.24 3.80
N LYS A 4 -10.27 12.61 2.54
CA LYS A 4 -9.80 13.96 2.16
C LYS A 4 -10.88 14.89 1.58
N LYS A 5 -12.12 14.44 1.42
CA LYS A 5 -13.19 15.27 0.83
C LYS A 5 -14.02 16.02 1.89
N GLU A 6 -13.91 15.64 3.15
CA GLU A 6 -14.66 16.26 4.24
C GLU A 6 -13.93 17.53 4.72
N THR A 7 -14.58 18.69 4.58
CA THR A 7 -14.05 19.99 5.02
C THR A 7 -14.70 20.50 6.31
N VAL A 8 -15.52 19.65 6.96
CA VAL A 8 -16.26 19.99 8.18
C VAL A 8 -15.89 18.96 9.24
N ILE A 9 -15.56 19.43 10.44
CA ILE A 9 -15.11 18.59 11.56
C ILE A 9 -16.12 18.72 12.70
N SER A 10 -16.50 17.60 13.31
CA SER A 10 -17.33 17.59 14.51
C SER A 10 -16.54 18.15 15.71
N LEU A 11 -17.12 19.09 16.46
CA LEU A 11 -16.54 19.57 17.73
C LEU A 11 -16.97 18.71 18.94
N ASN A 12 -17.86 17.73 18.74
CA ASN A 12 -18.24 16.80 19.79
C ASN A 12 -17.11 15.81 20.05
N GLU A 13 -16.67 15.71 21.31
CA GLU A 13 -15.53 14.89 21.72
C GLU A 13 -15.75 13.39 21.51
N GLU A 14 -16.92 12.87 21.89
CA GLU A 14 -17.26 11.44 21.76
C GLU A 14 -17.20 11.01 20.29
N LYS A 15 -17.76 11.85 19.40
CA LYS A 15 -17.69 11.61 17.94
C LYS A 15 -16.25 11.59 17.44
N ARG A 16 -15.42 12.55 17.87
CA ARG A 16 -14.02 12.60 17.45
C ARG A 16 -13.21 11.40 17.93
N LYS A 17 -13.45 10.91 19.15
CA LYS A 17 -12.80 9.71 19.67
C LYS A 17 -13.19 8.47 18.86
N ALA A 18 -14.48 8.30 18.59
CA ALA A 18 -14.97 7.18 17.77
C ALA A 18 -14.41 7.22 16.33
N GLU A 19 -14.33 8.41 15.73
CA GLU A 19 -13.71 8.60 14.41
C GLU A 19 -12.22 8.22 14.44
N GLN A 20 -11.48 8.69 15.45
CA GLN A 20 -10.07 8.34 15.62
C GLN A 20 -9.86 6.83 15.77
N GLU A 21 -10.61 6.18 16.67
CA GLU A 21 -10.54 4.73 16.86
C GLU A 21 -10.88 3.97 15.57
N ALA A 22 -11.87 4.44 14.80
CA ALA A 22 -12.21 3.84 13.52
C ALA A 22 -11.09 3.97 12.48
N LEU A 23 -10.33 5.07 12.49
CA LEU A 23 -9.17 5.26 11.62
C LEU A 23 -8.00 4.38 12.06
N ASP A 24 -7.72 4.33 13.36
CA ASP A 24 -6.62 3.54 13.90
C ASP A 24 -6.86 2.05 13.69
N ASN A 25 -8.10 1.57 13.85
CA ASN A 25 -8.48 0.20 13.51
C ASN A 25 -8.28 -0.12 12.03
N LYS A 26 -8.60 0.81 11.13
CA LYS A 26 -8.36 0.63 9.68
C LYS A 26 -6.87 0.54 9.36
N ARG A 27 -6.06 1.44 9.96
CA ARG A 27 -4.60 1.43 9.79
C ARG A 27 -3.98 0.14 10.32
N LEU A 28 -4.37 -0.26 11.53
CA LEU A 28 -3.94 -1.51 12.16
C LEU A 28 -4.28 -2.73 11.31
N ALA A 29 -5.49 -2.78 10.74
CA ALA A 29 -5.90 -3.89 9.88
C ALA A 29 -5.02 -3.99 8.62
N ILE A 30 -4.79 -2.88 7.92
CA ILE A 30 -3.92 -2.83 6.74
C ILE A 30 -2.51 -3.31 7.11
N GLU A 31 -1.97 -2.77 8.19
CA GLU A 31 -0.61 -3.09 8.59
C GLU A 31 -0.46 -4.54 9.07
N ASN A 32 -1.46 -5.08 9.76
CA ASN A 32 -1.49 -6.49 10.16
C ASN A 32 -1.63 -7.44 8.96
N THR A 33 -2.34 -7.04 7.89
CA THR A 33 -2.34 -7.82 6.64
C THR A 33 -0.94 -7.87 6.02
N ARG A 34 -0.20 -6.75 6.05
CA ARG A 34 1.20 -6.69 5.58
C ARG A 34 2.12 -7.54 6.46
N ARG A 35 2.00 -7.44 7.79
CA ARG A 35 2.82 -8.23 8.73
C ARG A 35 2.56 -9.73 8.58
N ALA A 36 1.30 -10.14 8.46
CA ALA A 36 0.93 -11.53 8.21
C ALA A 36 1.52 -12.06 6.88
N ALA A 37 1.45 -11.28 5.79
CA ALA A 37 2.04 -11.65 4.51
C ALA A 37 3.58 -11.80 4.57
N LYS A 38 4.24 -11.07 5.46
CA LYS A 38 5.69 -11.17 5.71
C LYS A 38 6.07 -12.15 6.82
N GLY A 39 5.11 -12.84 7.44
CA GLY A 39 5.36 -13.75 8.57
C GLY A 39 5.82 -13.05 9.87
N GLN A 40 5.51 -11.75 10.01
CA GLN A 40 5.82 -10.95 11.20
C GLN A 40 4.71 -11.08 12.26
N GLU A 41 5.04 -10.82 13.53
CA GLU A 41 4.06 -10.83 14.62
C GLU A 41 3.01 -9.71 14.43
N LEU A 42 1.75 -10.03 14.69
CA LEU A 42 0.65 -9.07 14.56
C LEU A 42 0.67 -8.06 15.70
N LEU A 43 0.43 -6.79 15.38
CA LEU A 43 0.27 -5.73 16.36
C LEU A 43 -1.11 -5.79 17.00
N LYS A 44 -1.19 -5.41 18.27
CA LYS A 44 -2.46 -5.35 19.02
C LYS A 44 -3.11 -3.99 18.91
N THR A 45 -2.32 -2.93 18.80
CA THR A 45 -2.81 -1.56 18.67
C THR A 45 -2.03 -0.80 17.60
N TRP A 46 -2.65 0.22 17.00
CA TRP A 46 -1.95 1.11 16.08
C TRP A 46 -0.83 1.90 16.76
N ARG A 47 -1.01 2.21 18.06
CA ARG A 47 -0.02 2.94 18.85
C ARG A 47 1.31 2.19 18.97
N GLU A 48 1.30 0.85 19.09
CA GLU A 48 2.51 0.03 19.02
C GLU A 48 3.25 0.19 17.68
N ALA A 49 2.54 0.45 16.58
CA ALA A 49 3.15 0.72 15.28
C ALA A 49 3.82 2.10 15.26
N GLU A 50 3.21 3.09 15.91
CA GLU A 50 3.76 4.45 16.03
C GLU A 50 4.98 4.45 16.95
N ASP A 51 4.90 3.82 18.12
CA ASP A 51 6.00 3.69 19.08
C ASP A 51 7.21 2.96 18.46
N GLN A 52 7.00 1.89 17.69
CA GLN A 52 8.10 1.22 16.95
C GLN A 52 8.74 2.12 15.90
N ASN A 53 7.96 2.97 15.23
CA ASN A 53 8.50 3.95 14.29
C ASN A 53 9.20 5.13 15.01
N GLU A 54 8.81 5.44 16.25
CA GLU A 54 9.41 6.46 17.14
C GLU A 54 10.69 5.97 17.82
N GLU A 55 10.82 4.70 18.19
CA GLU A 55 12.08 4.14 18.68
C GLU A 55 13.14 4.10 17.56
N ASP A 56 12.73 3.83 16.32
CA ASP A 56 13.56 4.04 15.13
C ASP A 56 13.85 5.54 14.86
N GLN A 57 13.15 6.48 15.51
CA GLN A 57 13.40 7.93 15.44
C GLN A 57 14.46 8.41 16.44
N ALA A 58 15.06 7.56 17.30
CA ALA A 58 16.20 8.00 18.12
C ALA A 58 17.42 8.48 17.29
N ASP A 59 17.45 8.22 15.98
CA ASP A 59 18.29 8.89 14.96
C ASP A 59 17.68 10.25 14.49
N GLU A 60 17.04 10.99 15.39
CA GLU A 60 16.13 12.15 15.17
C GLU A 60 16.78 13.42 14.59
N LEU A 61 18.08 13.37 14.28
CA LEU A 61 18.76 14.39 13.47
C LEU A 61 18.70 14.09 11.97
N ALA A 62 18.18 12.94 11.55
CA ALA A 62 17.90 12.64 10.16
C ALA A 62 16.47 13.07 9.80
N ASP A 63 16.38 14.10 8.97
CA ASP A 63 15.17 14.61 8.29
C ASP A 63 14.09 13.51 8.08
N PRO A 64 12.85 13.69 8.55
CA PRO A 64 11.77 12.70 8.42
C PRO A 64 11.42 12.35 6.96
N SER A 65 11.93 13.12 5.99
CA SER A 65 11.88 12.82 4.56
C SER A 65 12.86 11.73 4.11
N LYS A 66 13.77 11.26 4.99
CA LYS A 66 14.84 10.29 4.65
C LYS A 66 14.48 8.83 4.91
N LYS A 67 13.37 8.53 5.60
CA LYS A 67 12.90 7.15 5.75
C LYS A 67 12.01 6.80 4.57
N GLU A 68 12.52 5.97 3.66
CA GLU A 68 11.74 5.44 2.53
C GLU A 68 10.58 4.62 3.06
N LYS A 69 9.36 5.17 3.00
CA LYS A 69 8.16 4.42 3.36
C LYS A 69 7.72 3.61 2.14
N PRO A 70 7.33 2.34 2.31
CA PRO A 70 6.89 1.52 1.20
C PRO A 70 5.66 2.09 0.49
N GLU A 71 4.80 2.83 1.18
CA GLU A 71 3.66 3.55 0.57
C GLU A 71 4.07 4.66 -0.41
N ASP A 72 5.24 5.29 -0.24
CA ASP A 72 5.67 6.41 -1.10
C ASP A 72 6.09 5.93 -2.49
N GLU A 73 6.60 4.71 -2.60
CA GLU A 73 7.01 4.11 -3.87
C GLU A 73 5.95 3.20 -4.50
N ALA A 74 4.84 2.93 -3.80
CA ALA A 74 3.83 1.96 -4.23
C ALA A 74 3.34 2.26 -5.66
N PHE A 75 3.03 3.52 -5.96
CA PHE A 75 2.59 3.92 -7.30
C PHE A 75 3.65 3.70 -8.38
N VAL A 76 4.93 3.93 -8.06
CA VAL A 76 6.04 3.76 -9.03
C VAL A 76 6.27 2.28 -9.31
N LYS A 77 6.24 1.44 -8.27
CA LYS A 77 6.40 -0.02 -8.39
C LYS A 77 5.28 -0.64 -9.20
N GLU A 78 4.02 -0.33 -8.86
CA GLU A 78 2.85 -0.81 -9.61
C GLU A 78 2.88 -0.31 -11.07
N ALA A 79 3.25 0.95 -11.31
CA ALA A 79 3.38 1.45 -12.67
C ALA A 79 4.48 0.72 -13.47
N ALA A 80 5.59 0.34 -12.82
CA ALA A 80 6.65 -0.44 -13.45
C ALA A 80 6.22 -1.87 -13.76
N GLU A 81 5.50 -2.54 -12.84
CA GLU A 81 4.96 -3.88 -13.07
C GLU A 81 3.92 -3.90 -14.19
N ILE A 82 2.98 -2.94 -14.20
CA ILE A 82 1.99 -2.76 -15.28
C ILE A 82 2.70 -2.57 -16.63
N LEU A 83 3.77 -1.76 -16.68
CA LEU A 83 4.54 -1.53 -17.90
C LEU A 83 5.24 -2.82 -18.37
N LEU A 84 5.81 -3.58 -17.45
CA LEU A 84 6.48 -4.84 -17.75
C LEU A 84 5.47 -5.86 -18.31
N ASP A 85 4.32 -6.02 -17.67
CA ASP A 85 3.22 -6.87 -18.15
C ASP A 85 2.74 -6.47 -19.54
N ALA A 86 2.54 -5.17 -19.77
CA ALA A 86 2.13 -4.66 -21.08
C ALA A 86 3.19 -4.94 -22.16
N SER A 87 4.47 -4.78 -21.84
CA SER A 87 5.58 -5.01 -22.78
C SER A 87 5.81 -6.49 -23.10
N LEU A 88 5.67 -7.39 -22.11
CA LEU A 88 5.81 -8.82 -22.29
C LEU A 88 4.60 -9.40 -23.04
N SER A 89 3.39 -8.96 -22.71
CA SER A 89 2.16 -9.36 -23.41
C SER A 89 2.14 -8.88 -24.87
N ALA A 90 2.74 -7.72 -25.17
CA ALA A 90 2.86 -7.22 -26.53
C ALA A 90 3.90 -7.98 -27.38
N ASN A 91 4.89 -8.63 -26.74
CA ASN A 91 5.89 -9.46 -27.40
C ASN A 91 5.42 -10.91 -27.62
N GLU A 92 4.27 -11.32 -27.08
CA GLU A 92 3.57 -12.52 -27.51
C GLU A 92 2.94 -12.27 -28.89
N VAL A 93 3.79 -12.32 -29.92
CA VAL A 93 3.36 -12.33 -31.32
C VAL A 93 2.31 -13.43 -31.48
N PRO A 94 1.10 -13.15 -31.99
CA PRO A 94 0.13 -14.20 -32.24
C PRO A 94 0.78 -15.17 -33.23
N VAL A 95 1.02 -16.40 -32.77
CA VAL A 95 1.48 -17.49 -33.62
C VAL A 95 0.40 -17.72 -34.67
N GLN A 96 0.50 -17.03 -35.79
CA GLN A 96 -0.36 -17.27 -36.95
C GLN A 96 0.00 -18.66 -37.47
N SER A 97 -0.73 -19.67 -37.00
CA SER A 97 -0.71 -21.01 -37.55
C SER A 97 -1.38 -20.97 -38.92
N VAL A 98 -0.63 -20.54 -39.94
CA VAL A 98 -1.10 -20.56 -41.33
C VAL A 98 -1.23 -22.02 -41.75
N ALA A 99 -2.47 -22.52 -41.75
CA ALA A 99 -2.79 -23.89 -42.13
C ALA A 99 -2.30 -24.16 -43.56
N LYS A 100 -1.33 -25.06 -43.71
CA LYS A 100 -0.85 -25.54 -45.02
C LYS A 100 -2.00 -26.26 -45.73
N ARG A 101 -2.65 -25.58 -46.68
CA ARG A 101 -3.59 -26.23 -47.61
C ARG A 101 -2.81 -27.26 -48.44
N LYS A 102 -3.12 -28.55 -48.26
CA LYS A 102 -2.63 -29.60 -49.17
C LYS A 102 -3.24 -29.36 -50.55
N ALA A 103 -2.39 -29.10 -51.54
CA ALA A 103 -2.77 -29.17 -52.94
C ALA A 103 -3.01 -30.65 -53.30
N LYS A 104 -4.14 -30.91 -53.96
CA LYS A 104 -4.57 -32.21 -54.47
C LYS A 104 -4.12 -32.36 -55.92
#